data_AF-A0A1H7ARQ9-F1
#
_entry.id   AF-A0A1H7ARQ9-F1
#
_cell.length_a   1.000
_cell.length_b   1.000
_cell.length_c   1.000
_cell.angle_alpha   90.00
_cell.angle_beta   90.00
_cell.angle_gamma   90.00
#
_symmetry.space_group_name_H-M   'P 1'
#
loop_
_entity.id
_entity.type
_entity.pdbx_description
1 polymer ?
#
loop_
_entity_poly.entity_id
_entity_poly.type
_entity_poly.pdbx_seq_one_letter_code
_entity_poly.pdbx_strand_id
1 'polypeptide(L)' 'MRITATVGHQPWNKGKLVGQKAPFRLRDIWAIRVRLQLAEKTRDLALFDLAIDSKLRACDLTKLRVRDITHGEHVS' A
#
# COMPACT_ATOMS: atom_id res chain seq x y z
N MET A 1 13.55 32.89 -21.77
CA MET A 1 13.00 31.56 -21.40
C MET A 1 13.43 31.24 -19.98
N ARG A 2 12.51 31.22 -19.02
CA ARG A 2 12.78 30.74 -17.64
C ARG A 2 12.41 29.26 -17.57
N ILE A 3 13.41 28.39 -17.41
CA ILE A 3 13.19 26.97 -17.13
C ILE A 3 12.90 26.88 -15.63
N THR A 4 11.63 26.79 -15.26
CA THR A 4 11.24 26.41 -13.90
C THR A 4 11.41 24.90 -13.79
N ALA A 5 12.59 24.46 -13.35
CA ALA A 5 12.83 23.05 -13.05
C ALA A 5 11.97 22.65 -11.85
N THR A 6 10.92 21.86 -12.10
CA THR A 6 10.18 21.18 -11.05
C THR A 6 11.12 20.15 -10.42
N VAL A 7 11.57 20.41 -9.20
CA VAL A 7 12.34 19.43 -8.42
C VAL A 7 11.38 18.28 -8.10
N GLY A 8 11.33 17.28 -8.97
CA GLY A 8 10.52 16.08 -8.76
C GLY A 8 10.98 15.39 -7.48
N HIS A 9 10.05 15.13 -6.56
CA HIS A 9 10.30 14.42 -5.30
C HIS A 9 10.97 13.07 -5.60
N GLN A 10 12.29 13.01 -5.39
CA GLN A 10 13.06 11.78 -5.52
C GLN A 10 12.93 10.99 -4.22
N PRO A 11 12.53 9.71 -4.27
CA PRO A 11 12.47 8.90 -3.06
C PRO A 11 13.88 8.74 -2.47
N TRP A 12 13.97 8.75 -1.14
CA TRP A 12 15.23 8.77 -0.38
C TRP A 12 16.19 7.61 -0.70
N ASN A 13 15.66 6.54 -1.30
CA ASN A 13 16.37 5.32 -1.67
C ASN A 13 16.62 5.17 -3.18
N LYS A 14 16.33 6.18 -4.01
CA LYS A 14 16.55 6.08 -5.46
C LYS A 14 18.03 5.85 -5.76
N GLY A 15 18.33 4.81 -6.54
CA GLY A 15 19.69 4.40 -6.87
C GLY A 15 20.46 3.69 -5.75
N LYS A 16 19.84 3.47 -4.58
CA LYS A 16 20.44 2.73 -3.46
C LYS A 16 19.89 1.32 -3.41
N LEU A 17 20.78 0.33 -3.33
CA LEU A 17 20.39 -1.06 -3.06
C LEU A 17 20.03 -1.17 -1.59
N VAL A 18 18.74 -1.01 -1.28
CA VAL A 18 18.20 -1.27 0.05
C VAL A 18 17.98 -2.77 0.13
N GLY A 19 18.67 -3.43 1.07
CA GLY A 19 18.53 -4.86 1.30
C GLY A 19 17.11 -5.26 1.71
N GLN A 20 16.92 -6.54 1.99
CA GLN A 20 15.62 -7.05 2.43
C GLN A 20 15.15 -6.30 3.68
N LYS A 21 13.95 -5.71 3.61
CA LYS A 21 13.31 -5.13 4.79
C LYS A 21 12.84 -6.26 5.71
N ALA A 22 13.04 -6.08 7.01
CA ALA A 22 12.53 -7.02 7.99
C ALA A 22 11.00 -7.12 7.88
N PRO A 23 10.42 -8.32 8.01
CA PRO A 23 8.98 -8.49 8.08
C PRO A 23 8.42 -7.81 9.34
N PHE A 24 7.14 -7.44 9.29
CA PHE A 24 6.46 -6.86 10.45
C PHE A 24 6.29 -7.88 11.57
N ARG A 25 6.40 -7.44 12.83
CA ARG A 25 5.97 -8.23 13.99
C ARG A 25 4.46 -8.09 14.16
N LEU A 26 3.81 -9.05 14.82
CA LEU A 26 2.37 -9.01 15.10
C LEU A 26 1.92 -7.70 15.78
N ARG A 27 2.72 -7.21 16.74
CA ARG A 27 2.54 -5.90 17.38
C ARG A 27 2.50 -4.75 16.38
N ASP A 28 3.38 -4.77 15.38
CA ASP A 28 3.51 -3.68 14.41
C ASP A 28 2.31 -3.67 13.47
N ILE A 29 1.84 -4.86 13.05
CA ILE A 29 0.61 -5.04 12.27
C ILE A 29 -0.58 -4.45 13.03
N TRP A 30 -0.74 -4.81 14.30
CA TRP A 30 -1.82 -4.30 15.14
C TRP A 30 -1.76 -2.78 15.30
N ALA A 31 -0.58 -2.24 15.59
CA ALA A 31 -0.38 -0.80 15.71
C ALA A 31 -0.72 -0.04 14.43
N ILE A 32 -0.37 -0.57 13.25
CA ILE A 32 -0.72 0.02 11.95
C ILE A 32 -2.24 -0.02 11.75
N ARG A 33 -2.87 -1.18 11.98
CA ARG A 33 -4.32 -1.36 11.83
C ARG A 33 -5.11 -0.35 12.67
N VAL A 34 -4.77 -0.22 13.96
CA VAL A 34 -5.42 0.74 14.88
C VAL A 34 -5.24 2.18 14.41
N ARG A 35 -4.04 2.56 13.96
CA ARG A 35 -3.79 3.93 13.45
C ARG A 35 -4.63 4.24 12.21
N LEU A 36 -4.79 3.29 11.29
CA LEU A 36 -5.61 3.46 10.10
C LEU A 36 -7.11 3.55 10.44
N GLN A 37 -7.57 2.76 11.41
CA GLN A 37 -8.94 2.81 11.92
C GLN A 37 -9.24 4.17 12.57
N LEU A 38 -8.39 4.64 13.50
CA LEU A 38 -8.56 5.94 14.16
C LEU A 38 -8.50 7.13 13.19
N ALA A 39 -7.76 7.00 12.10
CA ALA A 39 -7.68 8.01 11.05
C ALA A 39 -8.79 7.91 10.00
N GLU A 40 -9.74 6.98 10.15
CA GLU A 40 -10.83 6.69 9.21
C GLU A 40 -10.34 6.47 7.77
N LYS A 41 -9.14 5.88 7.61
CA LYS A 41 -8.54 5.58 6.31
C LYS A 41 -9.01 4.23 5.78
N THR A 42 -10.31 4.11 5.49
CA THR A 42 -10.96 2.85 5.11
C THR A 42 -10.29 2.15 3.92
N ARG A 43 -9.91 2.90 2.87
CA ARG A 43 -9.21 2.34 1.71
C ARG A 43 -7.85 1.76 2.08
N ASP A 44 -7.06 2.50 2.83
CA ASP A 44 -5.69 2.09 3.18
C ASP A 44 -5.71 0.93 4.17
N LEU A 45 -6.68 0.91 5.09
CA LEU A 45 -6.95 -0.20 5.99
C LEU A 45 -7.29 -1.48 5.20
N ALA A 46 -8.23 -1.40 4.25
CA ALA A 46 -8.62 -2.54 3.43
C ALA A 46 -7.44 -3.06 2.59
N LEU A 47 -6.65 -2.16 1.99
CA LEU A 47 -5.45 -2.56 1.24
C LEU A 47 -4.38 -3.18 2.14
N PHE A 48 -4.18 -2.65 3.35
CA PHE A 48 -3.23 -3.19 4.32
C PHE A 48 -3.62 -4.62 4.74
N ASP A 49 -4.87 -4.82 5.11
CA ASP A 49 -5.39 -6.12 5.53
C ASP A 49 -5.30 -7.13 4.37
N LEU A 50 -5.76 -6.74 3.18
CA LEU A 50 -5.67 -7.58 1.98
C LEU A 50 -4.22 -7.94 1.60
N ALA A 51 -3.27 -7.01 1.77
CA ALA A 51 -1.85 -7.28 1.49
C ALA A 51 -1.27 -8.39 2.37
N ILE A 52 -1.66 -8.40 3.65
CA ILE A 52 -1.19 -9.41 4.62
C ILE A 52 -1.79 -10.78 4.29
N ASP A 53 -3.08 -10.83 3.96
CA ASP A 53 -3.79 -12.08 3.70
C ASP A 53 -3.39 -12.72 2.35
N SER A 54 -3.25 -11.90 1.31
CA SER A 54 -2.98 -12.38 -0.06
C SER A 54 -1.50 -12.48 -0.42
N LYS A 55 -0.61 -11.78 0.30
CA LYS A 55 0.83 -11.66 0.00
C LYS A 55 1.14 -11.16 -1.41
N LEU A 56 0.24 -10.39 -2.02
CA LEU A 56 0.46 -9.80 -3.33
C LEU A 56 1.60 -8.78 -3.30
N ARG A 57 2.29 -8.63 -4.45
CA ARG A 57 3.24 -7.52 -4.62
C ARG A 57 2.46 -6.21 -4.63
N ALA A 58 3.09 -5.13 -4.15
CA ALA A 58 2.43 -3.82 -4.07
C ALA A 58 1.87 -3.35 -5.43
N CYS A 59 2.57 -3.63 -6.53
CA CYS A 59 2.09 -3.27 -7.88
C CYS A 59 0.87 -4.07 -8.34
N ASP A 60 0.68 -5.30 -7.83
CA ASP A 60 -0.42 -6.16 -8.20
C ASP A 60 -1.64 -5.83 -7.33
N LEU A 61 -1.41 -5.69 -6.02
CA LEU A 61 -2.41 -5.24 -5.05
C LEU A 61 -3.05 -3.91 -5.44
N THR A 62 -2.24 -2.92 -5.83
CA THR A 62 -2.74 -1.58 -6.20
C THR A 62 -3.49 -1.54 -7.53
N LYS A 63 -3.38 -2.59 -8.36
CA LYS A 63 -4.11 -2.73 -9.62
C LYS A 63 -5.42 -3.51 -9.49
N LEU A 64 -5.67 -4.15 -8.34
CA LEU A 64 -6.91 -4.89 -8.10
C LEU A 64 -8.13 -3.98 -8.29
N ARG A 65 -9.15 -4.56 -8.93
CA ARG A 65 -10.47 -4.00 -9.11
C ARG A 65 -11.44 -4.72 -8.18
N VAL A 66 -12.56 -4.07 -7.88
CA VAL A 66 -13.62 -4.66 -7.04
C VAL A 66 -14.07 -6.01 -7.59
N ARG A 67 -14.24 -6.13 -8.92
CA ARG A 67 -14.61 -7.39 -9.58
C ARG A 67 -13.64 -8.56 -9.34
N ASP A 68 -12.37 -8.26 -9.02
CA ASP A 68 -11.35 -9.29 -8.82
C ASP A 68 -11.46 -9.92 -7.43
N ILE A 69 -12.22 -9.30 -6.51
CA ILE A 69 -12.38 -9.69 -5.11
C ILE A 69 -13.84 -9.87 -4.67
N THR A 70 -14.81 -9.61 -5.55
CA THR A 70 -16.22 -9.84 -5.27
C THR A 70 -16.57 -11.33 -5.33
N HIS A 71 -17.51 -11.73 -4.49
CA HIS A 71 -18.08 -13.07 -4.54
C HIS A 71 -19.24 -13.08 -5.55
N GLY A 72 -19.15 -13.89 -6.60
CA GLY A 72 -20.14 -13.95 -7.69
C GLY A 72 -19.94 -12.90 -8.79
N GLU A 73 -20.85 -12.90 -9.77
CA GLU A 73 -20.75 -12.07 -11.00
C GLU A 73 -21.25 -10.61 -10.82
N HIS A 74 -21.87 -10.27 -9.68
CA HIS A 74 -22.47 -8.95 -9.47
C HIS A 74 -21.59 -8.04 -8.60
N VAL A 75 -21.15 -6.94 -9.20
CA VAL A 75 -20.61 -5.77 -8.47
C VAL A 75 -21.77 -4.76 -8.35
N SER A 76 -22.30 -4.55 -7.14
CA SER A 76 -23.36 -3.57 -6.84
C SER A 76 -22.83 -2.14 -6.69
#